data_AF-A0A136LA57-F1
#
_entry.id   AF-A0A136LA57-F1
#
_cell.length_a   1.000
_cell.length_b   1.000
_cell.length_c   1.000
_cell.angle_alpha   90.00
_cell.angle_beta   90.00
_cell.angle_gamma   90.00
#
_symmetry.space_group_name_H-M   'P 1'
#
loop_
_entity.id
_entity.type
_entity.pdbx_description
1 polymer ?
#
loop_
_entity_poly.entity_id
_entity_poly.type
_entity_poly.pdbx_seq_one_letter_code
_entity_poly.pdbx_strand_id
1 'polypeptide(L)'
;MRDKRSVDELSIEELEQILAIKKREARQQAKEKMQRHGRVIQPDAEIAPAAPAPAMTVPALEALLQQSQPEPAEMLVSPMAMPALATSGAGTRGGEFTFVDAPPKPPQLPSKRRRRWYDYALLAIEAVAVLGIVLIGFNLLTAIRGLEQETASAQALAEEQRRAGIPQ
;
A
#
# COMPACT_ATOMS: atom_id res chain seq x y z
N MET A 1 -24.30 8.12 33.24
CA MET A 1 -23.48 8.66 34.34
C MET A 1 -22.20 7.86 34.38
N ARG A 2 -21.04 8.50 34.44
CA ARG A 2 -19.75 7.81 34.44
C ARG A 2 -19.39 7.52 35.89
N ASP A 3 -19.54 6.27 36.31
CA ASP A 3 -19.14 5.86 37.65
C ASP A 3 -17.68 6.23 37.88
N LYS A 4 -17.43 6.99 38.95
CA LYS A 4 -16.11 7.51 39.33
C LYS A 4 -15.44 6.59 40.36
N ARG A 5 -15.81 5.32 40.41
CA ARG A 5 -15.16 4.31 41.26
C ARG A 5 -13.73 4.08 40.75
N SER A 6 -12.75 4.11 41.65
CA SER A 6 -11.36 3.85 41.29
C SER A 6 -11.19 2.41 40.83
N VAL A 7 -10.12 2.14 40.07
CA VAL A 7 -9.83 0.79 39.50
C VAL A 7 -9.79 -0.30 40.58
N ASP A 8 -9.40 0.06 41.81
CA ASP A 8 -9.30 -0.84 42.96
C ASP A 8 -10.66 -1.19 43.60
N GLU A 9 -11.71 -0.43 43.32
CA GLU A 9 -13.08 -0.67 43.81
C GLU A 9 -13.94 -1.46 42.80
N LEU A 10 -13.38 -1.72 41.62
CA LEU A 10 -14.06 -2.42 40.55
C LEU A 10 -13.84 -3.92 40.69
N SER A 11 -14.92 -4.71 40.66
CA SER A 11 -14.79 -6.16 40.66
C SER A 11 -14.03 -6.62 39.41
N ILE A 12 -13.27 -7.71 39.51
CA ILE A 12 -12.53 -8.31 38.38
C ILE A 12 -13.46 -8.52 37.17
N GLU A 13 -14.70 -8.94 37.42
CA GLU A 13 -15.73 -9.13 36.39
C GLU A 13 -16.16 -7.83 35.71
N GLU A 14 -16.28 -6.74 36.48
CA GLU A 14 -16.59 -5.40 35.95
C GLU A 14 -15.41 -4.86 35.11
N LEU A 15 -14.15 -5.13 35.51
CA LEU A 15 -12.96 -4.78 34.74
C LEU A 15 -12.93 -5.52 33.40
N GLU A 16 -13.23 -6.82 33.41
CA GLU A 16 -13.30 -7.63 32.19
C GLU A 16 -14.40 -7.14 31.24
N GLN A 17 -15.56 -6.76 31.77
CA GLN A 17 -16.65 -6.18 30.97
C GLN A 17 -16.24 -4.85 30.34
N ILE A 18 -15.61 -3.96 31.11
CA ILE A 18 -15.09 -2.68 30.57
C ILE A 18 -14.03 -2.92 29.50
N LEU A 19 -13.13 -3.88 29.70
CA LEU A 19 -12.11 -4.24 28.71
C LEU A 19 -12.73 -4.86 27.45
N ALA A 20 -13.76 -5.71 27.59
CA ALA A 20 -14.48 -6.30 26.47
C ALA A 20 -15.18 -5.22 25.63
N ILE A 21 -15.84 -4.26 26.28
CA ILE A 21 -16.47 -3.11 25.61
C ILE A 21 -15.41 -2.27 24.90
N LYS A 22 -14.34 -1.87 25.61
CA LYS A 22 -13.28 -1.04 25.04
C LYS A 22 -12.54 -1.71 23.89
N LYS A 23 -12.37 -3.03 23.93
CA LYS A 23 -11.78 -3.83 22.83
C LYS A 23 -12.68 -3.85 21.60
N ARG A 24 -14.01 -3.93 21.78
CA ARG A 24 -14.98 -3.86 20.67
C ARG A 24 -15.01 -2.47 20.05
N GLU A 25 -15.03 -1.42 20.87
CA GLU A 25 -14.97 -0.02 20.40
C GLU A 25 -13.68 0.25 19.61
N ALA A 26 -12.53 -0.23 20.11
CA ALA A 26 -11.25 -0.09 19.40
C ALA A 26 -11.26 -0.79 18.04
N ARG A 27 -11.89 -1.97 17.93
CA ARG A 27 -12.07 -2.68 16.66
C ARG A 27 -12.98 -1.92 15.70
N GLN A 28 -14.07 -1.35 16.19
CA GLN A 28 -14.99 -0.54 15.38
C GLN A 28 -14.30 0.71 14.86
N GLN A 29 -13.60 1.46 15.71
CA GLN A 29 -12.85 2.65 15.31
C GLN A 29 -11.71 2.34 14.34
N ALA A 30 -11.02 1.21 14.50
CA ALA A 30 -10.01 0.76 13.55
C ALA A 30 -10.63 0.47 12.18
N LYS A 31 -11.77 -0.24 12.14
CA LYS A 31 -12.53 -0.51 10.91
C LYS A 31 -12.99 0.79 10.25
N GLU A 32 -13.60 1.71 10.99
CA GLU A 32 -14.04 3.02 10.47
C GLU A 32 -12.88 3.84 9.90
N LYS A 33 -11.73 3.86 10.59
CA LYS A 33 -10.54 4.55 10.10
C LYS A 33 -10.05 3.93 8.79
N MET A 34 -10.03 2.60 8.71
CA MET A 34 -9.66 1.91 7.47
C MET A 34 -10.68 2.18 6.35
N GLN A 35 -11.98 2.25 6.65
CA GLN A 35 -13.04 2.61 5.69
C GLN A 35 -12.87 4.03 5.16
N ARG A 36 -12.59 5.00 6.03
CA ARG A 36 -12.34 6.41 5.64
C ARG A 36 -11.13 6.57 4.72
N HIS A 37 -10.12 5.74 4.88
CA HIS A 37 -8.94 5.71 4.01
C HIS A 37 -9.13 4.81 2.77
N GLY A 38 -10.35 4.36 2.47
CA GLY A 38 -10.67 3.56 1.28
C GLY A 38 -10.04 2.16 1.27
N ARG A 39 -9.59 1.65 2.42
CA ARG A 39 -8.77 0.44 2.54
C ARG A 39 -9.56 -0.80 3.00
N VAL A 40 -10.88 -0.78 2.87
CA VAL A 40 -11.76 -1.87 3.34
C VAL A 40 -12.51 -2.48 2.17
N ILE A 41 -12.08 -3.69 1.78
CA ILE A 41 -12.87 -4.60 0.96
C ILE A 41 -13.97 -5.14 1.88
N GLN A 42 -15.24 -4.90 1.55
CA GLN A 42 -16.36 -5.47 2.29
C GLN A 42 -16.34 -6.99 2.12
N PRO A 43 -16.27 -7.78 3.22
CA PRO A 43 -16.31 -9.23 3.12
C PRO A 43 -17.71 -9.76 2.76
N ASP A 44 -18.74 -8.91 2.80
CA ASP A 44 -20.12 -9.24 2.37
C ASP A 44 -20.42 -8.80 0.93
N ALA A 45 -19.39 -8.52 0.13
CA ALA A 45 -19.55 -8.74 -1.31
C ALA A 45 -19.68 -10.24 -1.48
N GLU A 46 -20.93 -10.69 -1.34
CA GLU A 46 -21.45 -11.98 -1.71
C GLU A 46 -20.72 -12.42 -2.98
N ILE A 47 -19.70 -13.26 -2.77
CA ILE A 47 -19.18 -14.10 -3.84
C ILE A 47 -20.38 -14.96 -4.15
N ALA A 48 -21.21 -14.48 -5.09
CA ALA A 48 -22.23 -15.28 -5.72
C ALA A 48 -21.59 -16.65 -5.94
N PRO A 49 -22.21 -17.76 -5.53
CA PRO A 49 -21.64 -19.08 -5.74
C PRO A 49 -21.39 -19.20 -7.23
N ALA A 50 -20.13 -19.01 -7.62
CA ALA A 50 -19.68 -19.24 -8.97
C ALA A 50 -20.04 -20.69 -9.22
N ALA A 51 -20.95 -20.88 -10.17
CA ALA A 51 -21.21 -22.18 -10.76
C ALA A 51 -19.87 -22.92 -10.92
N PRO A 52 -19.79 -24.22 -10.59
CA PRO A 52 -18.52 -24.94 -10.57
C PRO A 52 -17.84 -24.80 -11.93
N ALA A 53 -16.78 -23.99 -11.97
CA ALA A 53 -15.88 -23.97 -13.11
C ALA A 53 -15.34 -25.41 -13.26
N PRO A 54 -15.34 -25.98 -14.48
CA PRO A 54 -14.93 -27.36 -14.68
C PRO A 54 -13.51 -27.52 -14.16
N ALA A 55 -13.34 -28.45 -13.22
CA ALA A 55 -12.05 -28.82 -12.68
C ALA A 55 -11.11 -29.13 -13.85
N MET A 56 -10.04 -28.35 -14.01
CA MET A 56 -8.90 -28.79 -14.80
C MET A 56 -8.34 -30.01 -14.09
N THR A 57 -8.71 -31.17 -14.58
CA THR A 57 -8.10 -32.43 -14.17
C THR A 57 -6.61 -32.35 -14.45
N VAL A 58 -5.82 -32.98 -13.59
CA VAL A 58 -4.36 -32.93 -13.58
C VAL A 58 -3.69 -34.07 -14.40
N PRO A 59 -4.23 -34.69 -15.48
CA PRO A 59 -3.50 -35.78 -16.15
C PRO A 59 -2.53 -35.26 -17.22
N ALA A 60 -2.68 -34.01 -17.69
CA ALA A 60 -1.86 -33.48 -18.78
C ALA A 60 -0.44 -33.10 -18.34
N LEU A 61 -0.26 -32.66 -17.09
CA LEU A 61 1.06 -32.29 -16.55
C LEU A 61 1.89 -33.52 -16.20
N GLU A 62 1.25 -34.58 -15.68
CA GLU A 62 1.88 -35.87 -15.38
C GLU A 62 2.45 -36.54 -16.65
N ALA A 63 1.70 -36.46 -17.77
CA ALA A 63 2.11 -37.05 -19.04
C ALA A 63 3.32 -36.37 -19.68
N LEU A 64 3.49 -35.06 -19.49
CA LEU A 64 4.68 -34.34 -19.98
C LEU A 64 5.94 -34.65 -19.16
N LEU A 65 5.80 -34.81 -17.84
CA LEU A 65 6.94 -35.11 -16.96
C LEU A 65 7.53 -36.49 -17.24
N GLN A 66 6.68 -37.46 -17.59
CA GLN A 66 7.11 -38.83 -17.93
C GLN A 66 7.89 -38.91 -19.26
N GLN A 67 7.66 -37.99 -20.20
CA GLN A 67 8.38 -37.94 -21.48
C GLN A 67 9.80 -37.36 -21.36
N SER A 68 10.12 -36.67 -20.27
CA SER A 68 11.39 -35.96 -20.09
C SER A 68 12.49 -36.73 -19.33
N GLN A 69 12.36 -38.05 -19.12
CA GLN A 69 13.44 -38.86 -18.56
C GLN A 69 14.33 -39.49 -19.65
N PRO A 70 15.62 -39.12 -19.75
CA PRO A 70 16.61 -39.93 -20.44
C PRO A 70 17.20 -41.01 -19.50
N GLU A 71 17.37 -42.20 -20.08
CA GLU A 71 18.01 -43.42 -19.55
C GLU A 71 19.47 -43.21 -19.04
N PRO A 72 19.98 -44.11 -18.18
CA PRO A 72 21.14 -43.87 -17.32
C PRO A 72 22.46 -44.15 -18.05
N ALA A 73 23.33 -43.14 -18.14
CA ALA A 73 24.72 -43.31 -18.57
C ALA A 73 25.66 -42.75 -17.50
N GLU A 74 26.21 -43.71 -16.77
CA GLU A 74 27.45 -43.77 -16.01
C GLU A 74 28.43 -42.58 -16.00
N MET A 75 29.13 -42.51 -14.86
CA MET A 75 30.45 -41.91 -14.63
C MET A 75 30.53 -40.38 -14.47
N LEU A 76 30.63 -39.93 -13.22
CA LEU A 76 31.87 -39.44 -12.58
C LEU A 76 31.53 -38.66 -11.31
N VAL A 77 31.43 -39.34 -10.16
CA VAL A 77 31.57 -38.65 -8.87
C VAL A 77 32.45 -39.50 -7.96
N SER A 78 33.65 -39.00 -7.70
CA SER A 78 34.56 -39.57 -6.72
C SER A 78 33.93 -39.44 -5.32
N PRO A 79 33.95 -40.49 -4.47
CA PRO A 79 33.21 -40.48 -3.21
C PRO A 79 34.04 -39.77 -2.14
N MET A 80 33.63 -38.56 -1.74
CA MET A 80 34.11 -38.03 -0.46
C MET A 80 33.25 -38.64 0.65
N ALA A 81 33.87 -39.50 1.44
CA ALA A 81 33.26 -40.28 2.50
C ALA A 81 32.64 -39.39 3.59
N MET A 82 31.34 -39.58 3.83
CA MET A 82 30.67 -39.15 5.05
C MET A 82 31.03 -40.12 6.19
N PRO A 83 31.40 -39.65 7.40
CA PRO A 83 31.40 -40.50 8.56
C PRO A 83 29.95 -40.68 9.03
N ALA A 84 29.44 -41.89 8.88
CA ALA A 84 28.23 -42.36 9.53
C ALA A 84 28.62 -43.27 10.70
N LEU A 85 28.27 -42.86 11.93
CA LEU A 85 27.89 -43.71 13.07
C LEU A 85 27.66 -42.76 14.27
N ALA A 86 26.68 -42.93 15.15
CA ALA A 86 25.73 -44.00 15.33
C ALA A 86 24.48 -43.42 16.02
N THR A 87 23.36 -44.05 15.71
CA THR A 87 22.10 -43.99 16.45
C THR A 87 22.30 -44.11 17.97
N SER A 88 21.69 -43.20 18.72
CA SER A 88 21.35 -43.45 20.11
C SER A 88 19.99 -42.80 20.41
N GLY A 89 19.02 -43.66 20.69
CA GLY A 89 17.93 -43.36 21.60
C GLY A 89 16.77 -42.55 21.04
N ALA A 90 15.74 -43.26 20.59
CA ALA A 90 14.39 -42.73 20.48
C ALA A 90 13.96 -42.03 21.79
N GLY A 91 13.40 -40.83 21.69
CA GLY A 91 12.85 -40.14 22.85
C GLY A 91 12.53 -38.66 22.66
N THR A 92 11.94 -38.24 21.54
CA THR A 92 11.34 -36.90 21.46
C THR A 92 10.03 -36.90 22.25
N ARG A 93 10.14 -36.87 23.59
CA ARG A 93 9.04 -36.57 24.50
C ARG A 93 9.57 -35.65 25.59
N GLY A 94 9.20 -34.38 25.49
CA GLY A 94 9.48 -33.36 26.50
C GLY A 94 10.47 -32.30 26.02
N GLY A 95 10.07 -31.49 25.05
CA GLY A 95 10.70 -30.18 24.84
C GLY A 95 10.39 -29.33 26.06
N GLU A 96 11.33 -29.31 26.99
CA GLU A 96 11.35 -28.45 28.17
C GLU A 96 11.23 -26.99 27.72
N PHE A 97 10.14 -26.37 28.15
CA PHE A 97 9.80 -24.99 27.91
C PHE A 97 10.76 -24.12 28.73
N THR A 98 11.95 -23.82 28.21
CA THR A 98 12.82 -22.81 28.82
C THR A 98 12.28 -21.44 28.46
N PHE A 99 11.45 -20.91 29.36
CA PHE A 99 11.01 -19.53 29.41
C PHE A 99 12.24 -18.62 29.58
N VAL A 100 12.78 -18.14 28.46
CA VAL A 100 13.70 -17.00 28.46
C VAL A 100 12.84 -15.75 28.64
N ASP A 101 12.75 -15.29 29.89
CA ASP A 101 12.14 -14.03 30.28
C ASP A 101 13.02 -12.84 29.84
N ALA A 102 13.09 -12.61 28.54
CA ALA A 102 13.63 -11.38 27.98
C ALA A 102 12.51 -10.73 27.14
N PRO A 103 11.89 -9.63 27.61
CA PRO A 103 10.83 -9.01 26.84
C PRO A 103 11.38 -8.59 25.48
N PRO A 104 10.73 -8.95 24.36
CA PRO A 104 11.15 -8.50 23.04
C PRO A 104 11.12 -6.97 23.03
N LYS A 105 12.28 -6.35 22.82
CA LYS A 105 12.40 -4.89 22.70
C LYS A 105 11.39 -4.44 21.65
N PRO A 106 10.40 -3.60 22.00
CA PRO A 106 9.36 -3.23 21.06
C PRO A 106 10.00 -2.55 19.85
N PRO A 107 9.55 -2.82 18.62
CA PRO A 107 10.01 -2.11 17.45
C PRO A 107 9.78 -0.62 17.69
N GLN A 108 10.88 0.15 17.71
CA GLN A 108 10.86 1.59 17.95
C GLN A 108 10.11 2.25 16.80
N LEU A 109 8.80 2.45 16.96
CA LEU A 109 7.97 3.13 15.98
C LEU A 109 8.51 4.56 15.85
N PRO A 110 8.82 5.03 14.62
CA PRO A 110 9.40 6.35 14.42
C PRO A 110 8.51 7.42 15.04
N SER A 111 9.13 8.34 15.78
CA SER A 111 8.43 9.34 16.58
C SER A 111 7.39 10.11 15.75
N LYS A 112 6.14 10.11 16.21
CA LYS A 112 4.98 10.75 15.53
C LYS A 112 5.24 12.19 15.11
N ARG A 113 6.10 12.91 15.83
CA ARG A 113 6.44 14.33 15.58
C ARG A 113 7.22 14.52 14.27
N ARG A 114 8.09 13.57 13.91
CA ARG A 114 8.88 13.63 12.67
C ARG A 114 8.07 13.22 11.42
N ARG A 115 6.86 12.67 11.54
CA ARG A 115 6.02 12.39 10.37
C ARG A 115 5.22 13.62 9.92
N ARG A 116 4.68 14.37 10.89
CA ARG A 116 3.80 15.52 10.62
C ARG A 116 4.45 16.63 9.79
N TRP A 117 5.72 16.97 10.05
CA TRP A 117 6.39 18.03 9.28
C TRP A 117 6.67 17.64 7.83
N TYR A 118 6.97 16.37 7.56
CA TYR A 118 7.10 15.88 6.18
C TYR A 118 5.76 15.92 5.44
N ASP A 119 4.66 15.60 6.12
CA ASP A 119 3.32 15.69 5.53
C ASP A 119 3.01 17.13 5.10
N TYR A 120 3.36 18.13 5.92
CA TYR A 120 3.20 19.55 5.54
C TYR A 120 4.19 20.00 4.47
N ALA A 121 5.44 19.50 4.47
CA ALA A 121 6.43 19.84 3.46
C ALA A 121 6.04 19.33 2.07
N LEU A 122 5.53 18.09 1.99
CA LEU A 122 5.03 17.52 0.74
C LEU A 122 3.85 18.33 0.20
N LEU A 123 2.91 18.72 1.08
CA LEU A 123 1.77 19.55 0.71
C LEU A 123 2.18 20.96 0.26
N ALA A 124 3.19 21.55 0.90
CA ALA A 124 3.74 22.85 0.49
C ALA A 124 4.38 22.79 -0.90
N ILE A 125 5.15 21.74 -1.19
CA ILE A 125 5.75 21.54 -2.51
C ILE A 125 4.67 21.38 -3.58
N GLU A 126 3.64 20.59 -3.32
CA GLU A 126 2.50 20.43 -4.22
C GLU A 126 1.80 21.77 -4.48
N ALA A 127 1.53 22.54 -3.42
CA ALA A 127 0.91 23.86 -3.55
C ALA A 127 1.77 24.82 -4.39
N VAL A 128 3.10 24.81 -4.19
CA VAL A 128 4.03 25.61 -4.99
C VAL A 128 4.05 25.16 -6.46
N ALA A 129 4.01 23.85 -6.73
CA ALA A 129 3.97 23.32 -8.09
C ALA A 129 2.69 23.75 -8.82
N VAL A 130 1.53 23.62 -8.17
CA VAL A 130 0.24 24.06 -8.74
C VAL A 130 0.23 25.58 -8.95
N LEU A 131 0.69 26.37 -7.97
CA LEU A 131 0.78 27.82 -8.10
C LEU A 131 1.71 28.23 -9.25
N GLY A 132 2.84 27.55 -9.40
CA GLY A 132 3.78 27.76 -10.50
C GLY A 132 3.13 27.51 -11.86
N ILE A 133 2.39 26.41 -12.01
CA ILE A 133 1.66 26.10 -13.26
C ILE A 133 0.64 27.21 -13.57
N VAL A 134 -0.13 27.65 -12.57
CA VAL A 134 -1.11 28.72 -12.74
C VAL A 134 -0.43 30.03 -13.17
N LEU A 135 0.69 30.39 -12.55
CA LEU A 135 1.45 31.60 -12.91
C LEU A 135 2.03 31.52 -14.32
N ILE A 136 2.59 30.38 -14.72
CA ILE A 136 3.12 30.18 -16.09
C ILE A 136 1.97 30.28 -17.10
N GLY A 137 0.84 29.62 -16.85
CA GLY A 137 -0.33 29.67 -17.71
C GLY A 137 -0.91 31.09 -17.84
N PHE A 138 -0.95 31.84 -16.74
CA PHE A 138 -1.38 33.23 -16.74
C PHE A 138 -0.44 34.11 -17.59
N ASN A 139 0.87 34.01 -17.38
CA ASN A 139 1.85 34.75 -18.17
C ASN A 139 1.74 34.41 -19.67
N LEU A 140 1.57 33.12 -20.01
CA LEU A 140 1.41 32.68 -21.38
C LEU A 140 0.15 33.24 -22.04
N LEU A 141 -1.01 33.15 -21.37
CA LEU A 141 -2.27 33.69 -21.89
C LEU A 141 -2.20 35.21 -22.07
N THR A 142 -1.52 35.91 -21.16
CA THR A 142 -1.35 37.36 -21.24
C THR A 142 -0.48 37.73 -22.44
N ALA A 143 0.60 36.99 -22.67
CA ALA A 143 1.47 37.18 -23.84
C ALA A 143 0.74 36.93 -25.16
N ILE A 144 -0.03 35.83 -25.26
CA ILE A 144 -0.80 35.50 -26.47
C ILE A 144 -1.82 36.60 -26.77
N ARG A 145 -2.61 37.02 -25.76
CA ARG A 145 -3.62 38.08 -25.94
C ARG A 145 -2.99 39.42 -26.33
N GLY A 146 -1.81 39.74 -25.81
CA GLY A 146 -1.06 40.94 -26.23
C GLY A 146 -0.67 40.87 -27.70
N LEU A 147 -0.13 39.73 -28.15
CA LEU A 147 0.27 39.53 -29.56
C LEU A 147 -0.92 39.58 -30.53
N GLU A 148 -2.06 39.01 -30.15
CA GLU A 148 -3.30 39.09 -30.95
C GLU A 148 -3.75 40.56 -31.13
N GLN A 149 -3.66 41.37 -30.08
CA GLN A 149 -3.98 42.80 -30.15
C GLN A 149 -3.00 43.58 -31.02
N GLU A 150 -1.70 43.33 -30.88
CA GLU A 150 -0.67 43.99 -31.68
C GLU A 150 -0.78 43.63 -33.16
N THR A 151 -0.97 42.34 -33.48
CA THR A 151 -1.14 41.88 -34.87
C THR A 151 -2.43 42.41 -35.49
N ALA A 152 -3.55 42.42 -34.76
CA ALA A 152 -4.79 43.03 -35.23
C ALA A 152 -4.61 44.54 -35.50
N SER A 153 -3.91 45.25 -34.62
CA SER A 153 -3.62 46.68 -34.81
C SER A 153 -2.73 46.95 -36.03
N ALA A 154 -1.72 46.10 -36.26
CA ALA A 154 -0.82 46.22 -37.41
C ALA A 154 -1.55 45.95 -38.73
N GLN A 155 -2.45 44.97 -38.75
CA GLN A 155 -3.31 44.69 -39.91
C GLN A 155 -4.25 45.86 -40.21
N ALA A 156 -4.87 46.44 -39.17
CA ALA A 156 -5.75 47.60 -39.34
C ALA A 156 -5.02 48.81 -39.95
N LEU A 157 -3.82 49.13 -39.46
CA LEU A 157 -3.00 50.22 -40.01
C LEU A 157 -2.58 49.96 -41.47
N ALA A 158 -2.21 48.73 -41.80
CA ALA A 158 -1.87 48.35 -43.17
C ALA A 158 -3.08 48.46 -44.11
N GLU A 159 -4.27 48.12 -43.64
CA GLU A 159 -5.51 48.22 -44.41
C GLU A 159 -5.92 49.68 -44.64
N GLU A 160 -5.74 50.57 -43.66
CA GLU A 160 -5.92 52.02 -43.83
C GLU A 160 -4.96 52.59 -44.88
N GLN A 161 -3.68 52.23 -44.83
CA GLN A 161 -2.69 52.64 -45.84
C GLN A 161 -3.05 52.15 -47.23
N ARG A 162 -3.47 50.88 -47.34
CA ARG A 162 -3.93 50.30 -48.60
C ARG A 162 -5.15 51.03 -49.14
N ARG A 163 -6.12 51.37 -48.27
CA ARG A 163 -7.33 52.09 -48.66
C ARG A 163 -7.05 53.54 -49.09
N ALA A 164 -6.09 54.20 -48.45
CA ALA A 164 -5.66 55.55 -48.83
C ALA A 164 -4.84 55.59 -50.13
N GLY A 165 -4.13 54.50 -50.46
CA GLY A 165 -3.31 54.39 -51.66
C GLY A 165 -4.05 53.95 -52.93
N ILE A 166 -5.31 53.51 -52.84
CA ILE A 166 -6.13 53.18 -54.01
C ILE A 166 -6.85 54.46 -54.48
N PRO A 167 -6.50 55.04 -55.64
CA PRO A 167 -7.28 56.13 -56.22
C PRO A 167 -8.68 55.62 -56.58
N GLN A 168 -9.71 56.39 -56.18
CA GLN A 168 -11.14 56.13 -56.44
C GLN A 168 -11.48 56.30 -57.93
#